data_AF-A0A952W651-F1
#
_entry.id   AF-A0A952W651-F1
#
_cell.length_a   1.000
_cell.length_b   1.000
_cell.length_c   1.000
_cell.angle_alpha   90.00
_cell.angle_beta   90.00
_cell.angle_gamma   90.00
#
_symmetry.space_group_name_H-M   'P 1'
#
loop_
_entity.id
_entity.type
_entity.pdbx_description
1 polymer ?
#
loop_
_entity_poly.entity_id
_entity_poly.type
_entity_poly.pdbx_seq_one_letter_code
_entity_poly.pdbx_strand_id
1 'polypeptide(L)'
;MPFYTTLGNIPRKRHVQFRRPDGALYSEELFGTEGFVGPSSTMYHIHPPTQVDGWKTLYSTKVEYVEQDVMRMRHVKTAGMRAEGDWVTGRVVFFGNDDCEMAICVPDRQMNYHFKNGQGDECFFIHFGSGVCHTMMGTLRFGPKDYLVIPKGVIYTIVWDKRTNGPDGLPADGGPSAEVMPFGKFLLIETTNGSHIGPPPRYVSKATGQFLEHAPYCERDLRIPDYPLTWDVRGEFEVRIKARDRVHSYVYHYHPLDVVGWDGCYYPFIFNIDDFAPITGKLHMPPPIHQTFEAHNFVICSFCPRMLDWHPDAIKVPYNHSNLDSDEVLYYVEGNFGSRKGIEVGSMTAHPQGIPHGPHPGTIEASLKATYTAELAVMCDTFRPLLPTKAALAMDDSRYPASWQGEHFPGLTSGQMHLNGVGGHLANGHPRTSAEKDLPPAITSSGTPSNVWAPETSPVAEGKSSRTKPKAVAPKTTARNAAKPGGKSSKPASRAKPAAKSGRKGSPRAR
;
A
#
# COMPACT_ATOMS: atom_id res chain seq x y z
N MET A 1 5.22 -7.78 -5.39
CA MET A 1 5.86 -8.99 -5.96
C MET A 1 5.22 -10.13 -5.23
N PRO A 2 4.02 -10.53 -5.67
CA PRO A 2 3.51 -11.84 -5.40
C PRO A 2 4.41 -12.84 -6.16
N PHE A 3 4.95 -13.84 -5.46
CA PHE A 3 5.76 -14.90 -6.07
C PHE A 3 4.86 -15.97 -6.69
N TYR A 4 5.41 -16.77 -7.61
CA TYR A 4 4.59 -17.78 -8.32
C TYR A 4 3.90 -18.72 -7.34
N THR A 5 2.58 -18.75 -7.41
CA THR A 5 1.69 -19.44 -6.47
C THR A 5 0.58 -20.15 -7.23
N THR A 6 -0.01 -21.17 -6.62
CA THR A 6 -1.18 -21.88 -7.14
C THR A 6 -2.16 -22.20 -6.02
N LEU A 7 -3.46 -22.16 -6.34
CA LEU A 7 -4.54 -22.58 -5.46
C LEU A 7 -5.63 -23.27 -6.28
N GLY A 8 -6.22 -24.34 -5.75
CA GLY A 8 -7.31 -25.07 -6.40
C GLY A 8 -6.85 -26.05 -7.49
N ASN A 9 -7.75 -26.36 -8.42
CA ASN A 9 -7.55 -27.37 -9.47
C ASN A 9 -7.10 -26.72 -10.79
N ILE A 10 -5.96 -27.16 -11.32
CA ILE A 10 -5.39 -26.69 -12.59
C ILE A 10 -4.95 -27.87 -13.49
N PRO A 11 -4.95 -27.72 -14.83
CA PRO A 11 -4.39 -28.73 -15.73
C PRO A 11 -2.85 -28.73 -15.69
N ARG A 12 -2.24 -29.85 -16.11
CA ARG A 12 -0.76 -30.00 -16.14
C ARG A 12 -0.05 -29.03 -17.09
N LYS A 13 -0.75 -28.54 -18.11
CA LYS A 13 -0.24 -27.62 -19.14
C LYS A 13 -1.27 -26.52 -19.33
N ARG A 14 -0.80 -25.30 -19.59
CA ARG A 14 -1.66 -24.17 -19.95
C ARG A 14 -2.30 -24.43 -21.32
N HIS A 15 -3.49 -23.88 -21.52
CA HIS A 15 -4.19 -23.91 -22.80
C HIS A 15 -4.41 -25.32 -23.37
N VAL A 16 -4.86 -26.24 -22.52
CA VAL A 16 -5.28 -27.59 -22.89
C VAL A 16 -6.69 -27.86 -22.37
N GLN A 17 -7.32 -28.94 -22.85
CA GLN A 17 -8.63 -29.35 -22.35
C GLN A 17 -8.57 -29.61 -20.83
N PHE A 18 -9.36 -28.86 -20.06
CA PHE A 18 -9.57 -29.08 -18.64
C PHE A 18 -11.07 -29.22 -18.38
N ARG A 19 -11.49 -30.46 -18.07
CA ARG A 19 -12.91 -30.79 -17.98
C ARG A 19 -13.42 -30.79 -16.55
N ARG A 20 -14.62 -30.24 -16.40
CA ARG A 20 -15.49 -30.37 -15.24
C ARG A 20 -15.96 -31.82 -15.05
N PRO A 21 -16.44 -32.20 -13.85
CA PRO A 21 -17.01 -33.52 -13.61
C PRO A 21 -18.18 -33.90 -14.53
N ASP A 22 -18.94 -32.91 -15.02
CA ASP A 22 -20.06 -33.11 -15.95
C ASP A 22 -19.62 -33.24 -17.44
N GLY A 23 -18.31 -33.16 -17.70
CA GLY A 23 -17.72 -33.29 -19.03
C GLY A 23 -17.60 -31.97 -19.82
N ALA A 24 -18.19 -30.87 -19.34
CA ALA A 24 -17.97 -29.54 -19.92
C ALA A 24 -16.52 -29.06 -19.69
N LEU A 25 -16.06 -28.06 -20.43
CA LEU A 25 -14.76 -27.43 -20.18
C LEU A 25 -14.91 -26.34 -19.11
N TYR A 26 -13.93 -26.24 -18.22
CA TYR A 26 -13.71 -24.99 -17.48
C TYR A 26 -13.27 -23.91 -18.48
N SER A 27 -13.68 -22.66 -18.24
CA SER A 27 -13.26 -21.53 -19.06
C SER A 27 -11.92 -21.01 -18.55
N GLU A 28 -10.88 -21.08 -19.37
CA GLU A 28 -9.56 -20.52 -19.04
C GLU A 28 -9.56 -19.00 -19.28
N GLU A 29 -9.03 -18.25 -18.30
CA GLU A 29 -8.76 -16.81 -18.41
C GLU A 29 -7.27 -16.58 -18.12
N LEU A 30 -6.57 -15.93 -19.05
CA LEU A 30 -5.26 -15.35 -18.74
C LEU A 30 -5.46 -13.94 -18.19
N PHE A 31 -5.28 -13.79 -16.89
CA PHE A 31 -5.41 -12.54 -16.17
C PHE A 31 -4.04 -11.88 -16.06
N GLY A 32 -3.68 -11.06 -17.04
CA GLY A 32 -2.33 -10.49 -17.19
C GLY A 32 -2.29 -8.98 -17.27
N THR A 33 -1.10 -8.43 -17.01
CA THR A 33 -0.81 -6.99 -17.11
C THR A 33 0.11 -6.67 -18.28
N GLU A 34 0.21 -5.38 -18.62
CA GLU A 34 1.18 -4.82 -19.59
C GLU A 34 1.19 -5.48 -20.98
N GLY A 35 0.06 -6.03 -21.44
CA GLY A 35 0.00 -6.64 -22.78
C GLY A 35 0.85 -7.91 -22.89
N PHE A 36 0.72 -8.82 -21.91
CA PHE A 36 1.32 -10.16 -21.86
C PHE A 36 2.81 -10.23 -21.44
N VAL A 37 3.45 -9.10 -21.15
CA VAL A 37 4.86 -9.10 -20.65
C VAL A 37 4.97 -8.91 -19.14
N GLY A 38 3.93 -8.39 -18.49
CA GLY A 38 3.89 -8.18 -17.05
C GLY A 38 3.49 -9.44 -16.27
N PRO A 39 3.37 -9.33 -14.93
CA PRO A 39 2.81 -10.39 -14.10
C PRO A 39 1.44 -10.85 -14.59
N SER A 40 1.16 -12.14 -14.43
CA SER A 40 -0.13 -12.72 -14.79
C SER A 40 -0.48 -13.89 -13.89
N SER A 41 -1.78 -14.22 -13.89
CA SER A 41 -2.32 -15.45 -13.34
C SER A 41 -3.24 -16.10 -14.37
N THR A 42 -3.14 -17.42 -14.54
CA THR A 42 -4.08 -18.19 -15.37
C THR A 42 -5.14 -18.77 -14.45
N MET A 43 -6.41 -18.55 -14.76
CA MET A 43 -7.56 -18.91 -13.93
C MET A 43 -8.50 -19.82 -14.70
N TYR A 44 -9.19 -20.71 -13.99
CA TYR A 44 -10.14 -21.66 -14.57
C TYR A 44 -11.52 -21.47 -13.93
N HIS A 45 -12.48 -20.96 -14.70
CA HIS A 45 -13.83 -20.64 -14.25
C HIS A 45 -14.83 -21.76 -14.56
N ILE A 46 -15.85 -21.89 -13.71
CA ILE A 46 -17.01 -22.75 -13.97
C ILE A 46 -17.81 -22.20 -15.15
N HIS A 47 -17.99 -20.89 -15.22
CA HIS A 47 -18.70 -20.15 -16.26
C HIS A 47 -17.75 -19.19 -16.98
N PRO A 48 -17.86 -19.02 -18.31
CA PRO A 48 -17.02 -18.05 -19.01
C PRO A 48 -17.16 -16.63 -18.42
N PRO A 49 -16.08 -15.96 -18.00
CA PRO A 49 -16.13 -14.68 -17.26
C PRO A 49 -16.73 -13.51 -18.07
N THR A 50 -16.96 -13.72 -19.37
CA THR A 50 -17.59 -12.78 -20.30
C THR A 50 -19.12 -12.87 -20.31
N GLN A 51 -19.73 -13.82 -19.60
CA GLN A 51 -21.17 -14.04 -19.57
C GLN A 51 -21.87 -13.10 -18.58
N VAL A 52 -22.30 -11.95 -19.08
CA VAL A 52 -23.06 -10.94 -18.32
C VAL A 52 -24.44 -10.69 -18.95
N ASP A 53 -25.44 -10.42 -18.11
CA ASP A 53 -26.83 -10.22 -18.54
C ASP A 53 -27.14 -8.76 -18.90
N GLY A 54 -26.39 -7.82 -18.33
CA GLY A 54 -26.59 -6.40 -18.58
C GLY A 54 -25.60 -5.53 -17.84
N TRP A 55 -25.60 -4.24 -18.19
CA TRP A 55 -24.77 -3.24 -17.53
C TRP A 55 -25.43 -1.85 -17.52
N LYS A 56 -25.03 -1.01 -16.57
CA LYS A 56 -25.42 0.41 -16.49
C LYS A 56 -24.34 1.25 -15.80
N THR A 57 -24.34 2.55 -16.03
CA THR A 57 -23.54 3.50 -15.23
C THR A 57 -24.20 3.74 -13.86
N LEU A 58 -23.38 3.98 -12.83
CA LEU A 58 -23.84 4.39 -11.50
C LEU A 58 -23.47 5.85 -11.23
N TYR A 59 -22.30 6.11 -10.64
CA TYR A 59 -21.87 7.44 -10.21
C TYR A 59 -20.42 7.72 -10.62
N SER A 60 -20.05 9.00 -10.71
CA SER A 60 -18.65 9.39 -10.97
C SER A 60 -17.82 9.26 -9.70
N THR A 61 -16.56 8.89 -9.87
CA THR A 61 -15.53 8.91 -8.83
C THR A 61 -14.47 9.97 -9.10
N LYS A 62 -14.71 10.87 -10.05
CA LYS A 62 -13.76 11.94 -10.38
C LYS A 62 -13.62 12.88 -9.19
N VAL A 63 -12.41 12.98 -8.64
CA VAL A 63 -12.12 13.86 -7.52
C VAL A 63 -12.00 15.32 -7.99
N GLU A 64 -12.50 16.24 -7.16
CA GLU A 64 -12.32 17.69 -7.34
C GLU A 64 -11.21 18.17 -6.39
N TYR A 65 -10.06 18.49 -6.95
CA TYR A 65 -8.93 19.09 -6.24
C TYR A 65 -9.09 20.61 -6.13
N VAL A 66 -8.82 21.16 -4.95
CA VAL A 66 -8.97 22.59 -4.62
C VAL A 66 -7.65 23.16 -4.11
N GLU A 67 -7.53 24.49 -4.04
CA GLU A 67 -6.33 25.18 -3.55
C GLU A 67 -5.03 24.70 -4.24
N GLN A 68 -5.09 24.49 -5.56
CA GLN A 68 -4.00 23.88 -6.34
C GLN A 68 -2.74 24.77 -6.45
N ASP A 69 -2.89 26.05 -6.16
CA ASP A 69 -1.86 27.10 -6.17
C ASP A 69 -1.42 27.52 -4.76
N VAL A 70 -1.98 26.91 -3.72
CA VAL A 70 -1.70 27.28 -2.32
C VAL A 70 -0.60 26.41 -1.74
N MET A 71 0.56 27.04 -1.50
CA MET A 71 1.70 26.42 -0.82
C MET A 71 1.56 26.54 0.70
N ARG A 72 0.96 25.53 1.34
CA ARG A 72 0.75 25.51 2.79
C ARG A 72 0.83 24.09 3.36
N MET A 73 1.54 23.95 4.48
CA MET A 73 1.51 22.73 5.31
C MET A 73 0.13 22.53 5.94
N ARG A 74 -0.37 21.30 5.97
CA ARG A 74 -1.73 20.99 6.43
C ARG A 74 -1.73 19.95 7.54
N HIS A 75 -2.73 20.05 8.43
CA HIS A 75 -3.01 19.05 9.46
C HIS A 75 -4.51 18.79 9.48
N VAL A 76 -4.89 17.67 8.88
CA VAL A 76 -6.27 17.20 8.75
C VAL A 76 -6.58 16.23 9.89
N LYS A 77 -7.64 16.49 10.65
CA LYS A 77 -8.03 15.66 11.81
C LYS A 77 -9.15 14.68 11.45
N THR A 78 -8.77 13.47 11.02
CA THR A 78 -9.75 12.47 10.56
C THR A 78 -10.30 11.56 11.67
N ALA A 79 -9.84 11.74 12.92
CA ALA A 79 -10.30 10.94 14.06
C ALA A 79 -11.83 11.03 14.26
N GLY A 80 -12.40 12.21 14.04
CA GLY A 80 -13.83 12.49 14.20
C GLY A 80 -14.70 12.18 12.98
N MET A 81 -14.18 11.49 11.95
CA MET A 81 -15.01 11.06 10.82
C MET A 81 -16.15 10.17 11.29
N ARG A 82 -17.36 10.47 10.84
CA ARG A 82 -18.55 9.66 11.14
C ARG A 82 -18.58 8.43 10.24
N ALA A 83 -19.15 7.36 10.76
CA ALA A 83 -19.40 6.19 9.94
C ALA A 83 -20.45 6.52 8.86
N GLU A 84 -20.12 6.22 7.60
CA GLU A 84 -20.98 6.44 6.45
C GLU A 84 -20.59 5.49 5.31
N GLY A 85 -21.58 4.85 4.69
CA GLY A 85 -21.36 4.03 3.50
C GLY A 85 -20.78 2.65 3.81
N ASP A 86 -20.53 1.90 2.75
CA ASP A 86 -19.82 0.61 2.82
C ASP A 86 -18.33 0.76 2.47
N TRP A 87 -17.63 -0.37 2.32
CA TRP A 87 -16.20 -0.41 1.94
C TRP A 87 -15.83 0.41 0.70
N VAL A 88 -16.76 0.62 -0.24
CA VAL A 88 -16.50 1.33 -1.49
C VAL A 88 -17.09 2.73 -1.47
N THR A 89 -18.36 2.85 -1.06
CA THR A 89 -19.13 4.10 -1.10
C THR A 89 -18.79 5.06 0.05
N GLY A 90 -18.23 4.56 1.16
CA GLY A 90 -17.82 5.37 2.31
C GLY A 90 -16.44 6.01 2.18
N ARG A 91 -15.75 5.82 1.05
CA ARG A 91 -14.39 6.35 0.83
C ARG A 91 -14.44 7.85 0.62
N VAL A 92 -13.65 8.59 1.40
CA VAL A 92 -13.48 10.04 1.29
C VAL A 92 -12.03 10.36 0.95
N VAL A 93 -11.78 10.86 -0.25
CA VAL A 93 -10.44 11.28 -0.71
C VAL A 93 -10.06 12.61 -0.05
N PHE A 94 -8.90 12.65 0.59
CA PHE A 94 -8.37 13.85 1.25
C PHE A 94 -7.31 14.55 0.39
N PHE A 95 -6.40 13.77 -0.17
CA PHE A 95 -5.32 14.26 -1.01
C PHE A 95 -5.17 13.36 -2.23
N GLY A 96 -4.87 13.92 -3.40
CA GLY A 96 -4.64 13.10 -4.60
C GLY A 96 -4.06 13.90 -5.76
N ASN A 97 -3.66 13.17 -6.80
CA ASN A 97 -3.22 13.70 -8.08
C ASN A 97 -3.45 12.65 -9.17
N ASP A 98 -2.74 12.77 -10.30
CA ASP A 98 -2.87 11.83 -11.41
C ASP A 98 -2.11 10.51 -11.18
N ASP A 99 -1.23 10.42 -10.17
CA ASP A 99 -0.48 9.20 -9.83
C ASP A 99 -1.17 8.37 -8.73
N CYS A 100 -1.68 9.00 -7.67
CA CYS A 100 -2.44 8.33 -6.61
C CYS A 100 -3.48 9.21 -5.90
N GLU A 101 -4.40 8.54 -5.18
CA GLU A 101 -5.37 9.15 -4.25
C GLU A 101 -5.23 8.53 -2.85
N MET A 102 -5.23 9.37 -1.82
CA MET A 102 -5.29 8.96 -0.41
C MET A 102 -6.69 9.22 0.16
N ALA A 103 -7.36 8.17 0.60
CA ALA A 103 -8.71 8.21 1.15
C ALA A 103 -8.81 7.57 2.52
N ILE A 104 -9.76 8.02 3.33
CA ILE A 104 -10.16 7.34 4.57
C ILE A 104 -11.59 6.84 4.41
N CYS A 105 -11.89 5.69 4.99
CA CYS A 105 -13.25 5.15 5.07
C CYS A 105 -13.55 4.69 6.50
N VAL A 106 -14.76 5.01 6.96
CA VAL A 106 -15.36 4.52 8.20
C VAL A 106 -16.73 3.95 7.82
N PRO A 107 -16.87 2.65 7.52
CA PRO A 107 -18.14 2.13 7.03
C PRO A 107 -19.18 1.97 8.15
N ASP A 108 -20.44 2.26 7.83
CA ASP A 108 -21.62 2.05 8.69
C ASP A 108 -22.48 0.84 8.27
N ARG A 109 -22.19 0.24 7.11
CA ARG A 109 -22.92 -0.92 6.55
C ARG A 109 -21.98 -1.88 5.80
N GLN A 110 -22.40 -3.14 5.71
CA GLN A 110 -21.78 -4.12 4.83
C GLN A 110 -22.08 -3.78 3.36
N MET A 111 -21.15 -4.10 2.46
CA MET A 111 -21.48 -4.13 1.03
C MET A 111 -22.34 -5.36 0.71
N ASN A 112 -23.25 -5.23 -0.26
CA ASN A 112 -24.16 -6.30 -0.70
C ASN A 112 -23.98 -6.64 -2.19
N TYR A 113 -22.81 -6.32 -2.75
CA TYR A 113 -22.41 -6.54 -4.13
C TYR A 113 -20.96 -7.01 -4.17
N HIS A 114 -20.45 -7.30 -5.36
CA HIS A 114 -19.03 -7.50 -5.62
C HIS A 114 -18.46 -6.26 -6.27
N PHE A 115 -17.18 -5.99 -6.04
CA PHE A 115 -16.50 -4.82 -6.57
C PHE A 115 -15.21 -5.21 -7.27
N LYS A 116 -14.81 -4.41 -8.25
CA LYS A 116 -13.53 -4.50 -8.94
C LYS A 116 -13.07 -3.10 -9.30
N ASN A 117 -11.87 -2.73 -8.89
CA ASN A 117 -11.20 -1.55 -9.43
C ASN A 117 -10.53 -1.94 -10.76
N GLY A 118 -11.06 -1.44 -11.87
CA GLY A 118 -10.52 -1.67 -13.21
C GLY A 118 -9.47 -0.64 -13.65
N GLN A 119 -9.26 0.44 -12.90
CA GLN A 119 -8.31 1.50 -13.26
C GLN A 119 -6.99 1.42 -12.48
N GLY A 120 -7.03 1.01 -11.21
CA GLY A 120 -5.87 1.08 -10.32
C GLY A 120 -5.80 -0.02 -9.28
N ASP A 121 -4.59 -0.23 -8.76
CA ASP A 121 -4.32 -1.08 -7.62
C ASP A 121 -4.79 -0.36 -6.34
N GLU A 122 -5.30 -1.12 -5.38
CA GLU A 122 -5.79 -0.60 -4.10
C GLU A 122 -4.91 -1.13 -2.96
N CYS A 123 -4.35 -0.24 -2.14
CA CYS A 123 -3.62 -0.59 -0.92
C CYS A 123 -4.39 -0.07 0.30
N PHE A 124 -5.01 -0.99 1.04
CA PHE A 124 -5.78 -0.67 2.24
C PHE A 124 -4.92 -0.92 3.48
N PHE A 125 -4.71 0.09 4.32
CA PHE A 125 -4.19 -0.07 5.67
C PHE A 125 -5.34 -0.09 6.68
N ILE A 126 -5.58 -1.24 7.31
CA ILE A 126 -6.67 -1.42 8.28
C ILE A 126 -6.26 -0.80 9.62
N HIS A 127 -6.84 0.34 9.98
CA HIS A 127 -6.58 0.97 11.27
C HIS A 127 -7.36 0.27 12.39
N PHE A 128 -8.68 0.07 12.20
CA PHE A 128 -9.54 -0.62 13.16
C PHE A 128 -10.42 -1.65 12.47
N GLY A 129 -10.82 -2.67 13.24
CA GLY A 129 -11.71 -3.74 12.79
C GLY A 129 -10.99 -4.89 12.09
N SER A 130 -11.78 -5.91 11.75
CA SER A 130 -11.35 -7.12 11.07
C SER A 130 -12.45 -7.64 10.15
N GLY A 131 -12.10 -8.58 9.28
CA GLY A 131 -13.09 -9.21 8.43
C GLY A 131 -12.48 -10.15 7.40
N VAL A 132 -13.24 -10.40 6.36
CA VAL A 132 -12.90 -11.34 5.30
C VAL A 132 -13.08 -10.66 3.95
N CYS A 133 -12.04 -10.73 3.12
CA CYS A 133 -12.05 -10.37 1.71
C CYS A 133 -12.18 -11.65 0.89
N HIS A 134 -13.33 -11.85 0.27
CA HIS A 134 -13.55 -12.92 -0.69
C HIS A 134 -13.22 -12.39 -2.08
N THR A 135 -12.30 -13.05 -2.78
CA THR A 135 -11.86 -12.65 -4.12
C THR A 135 -12.07 -13.79 -5.11
N MET A 136 -11.97 -13.49 -6.41
CA MET A 136 -12.02 -14.52 -7.46
C MET A 136 -10.80 -15.45 -7.41
N MET A 137 -9.80 -15.14 -6.59
CA MET A 137 -8.58 -15.93 -6.40
C MET A 137 -8.53 -16.62 -5.03
N GLY A 138 -9.56 -16.50 -4.21
CA GLY A 138 -9.61 -17.07 -2.86
C GLY A 138 -9.90 -16.03 -1.80
N THR A 139 -9.79 -16.47 -0.56
CA THR A 139 -10.22 -15.72 0.61
C THR A 139 -9.01 -15.23 1.42
N LEU A 140 -9.07 -13.98 1.88
CA LEU A 140 -8.08 -13.32 2.71
C LEU A 140 -8.76 -12.79 3.98
N ARG A 141 -8.33 -13.26 5.16
CA ARG A 141 -8.81 -12.72 6.44
C ARG A 141 -7.90 -11.56 6.86
N PHE A 142 -8.47 -10.37 7.00
CA PHE A 142 -7.74 -9.18 7.43
C PHE A 142 -8.10 -8.79 8.87
N GLY A 143 -7.20 -8.07 9.52
CA GLY A 143 -7.35 -7.52 10.86
C GLY A 143 -6.59 -6.20 11.00
N PRO A 144 -6.48 -5.66 12.22
CA PRO A 144 -5.78 -4.41 12.49
C PRO A 144 -4.34 -4.44 11.99
N LYS A 145 -3.92 -3.29 11.46
CA LYS A 145 -2.59 -2.99 10.91
C LYS A 145 -2.17 -3.81 9.68
N ASP A 146 -3.13 -4.51 9.07
CA ASP A 146 -2.90 -5.16 7.79
C ASP A 146 -2.87 -4.14 6.65
N TYR A 147 -1.87 -4.28 5.79
CA TYR A 147 -1.94 -3.86 4.41
C TYR A 147 -2.62 -4.95 3.57
N LEU A 148 -3.85 -4.72 3.13
CA LEU A 148 -4.51 -5.54 2.12
C LEU A 148 -4.27 -4.90 0.74
N VAL A 149 -3.49 -5.56 -0.11
CA VAL A 149 -3.19 -5.09 -1.46
C VAL A 149 -4.04 -5.86 -2.45
N ILE A 150 -4.90 -5.16 -3.19
CA ILE A 150 -5.78 -5.70 -4.22
C ILE A 150 -5.35 -5.15 -5.58
N PRO A 151 -4.72 -5.97 -6.43
CA PRO A 151 -4.32 -5.54 -7.76
C PRO A 151 -5.52 -5.19 -8.63
N LYS A 152 -5.33 -4.24 -9.55
CA LYS A 152 -6.39 -3.80 -10.46
C LYS A 152 -6.95 -5.00 -11.21
N GLY A 153 -8.27 -5.04 -11.24
CA GLY A 153 -9.07 -6.00 -11.94
C GLY A 153 -9.48 -7.23 -11.13
N VAL A 154 -9.01 -7.40 -9.90
CA VAL A 154 -9.48 -8.49 -9.03
C VAL A 154 -10.92 -8.18 -8.58
N ILE A 155 -11.84 -9.13 -8.79
CA ILE A 155 -13.20 -9.05 -8.25
C ILE A 155 -13.15 -9.50 -6.79
N TYR A 156 -13.73 -8.70 -5.90
CA TYR A 156 -13.82 -9.03 -4.48
C TYR A 156 -15.13 -8.57 -3.84
N THR A 157 -15.44 -9.10 -2.67
CA THR A 157 -16.42 -8.57 -1.72
C THR A 157 -15.86 -8.64 -0.30
N ILE A 158 -16.27 -7.70 0.54
CA ILE A 158 -15.81 -7.60 1.93
C ILE A 158 -16.96 -7.91 2.86
N VAL A 159 -16.67 -8.76 3.85
CA VAL A 159 -17.54 -9.03 4.99
C VAL A 159 -16.79 -8.61 6.26
N TRP A 160 -17.20 -7.52 6.87
CA TRP A 160 -16.66 -7.09 8.16
C TRP A 160 -17.14 -7.96 9.31
N ASP A 161 -16.27 -8.18 10.29
CA ASP A 161 -16.71 -8.58 11.61
C ASP A 161 -17.33 -7.35 12.32
N LYS A 162 -18.42 -7.54 13.06
CA LYS A 162 -18.96 -6.45 13.89
C LYS A 162 -18.02 -6.19 15.06
N ARG A 163 -17.67 -4.93 15.29
CA ARG A 163 -16.90 -4.53 16.47
C ARG A 163 -17.75 -4.69 17.73
N THR A 164 -17.10 -5.07 18.82
CA THR A 164 -17.73 -5.24 20.12
C THR A 164 -17.03 -4.38 21.17
N ASN A 165 -17.78 -3.98 22.19
CA ASN A 165 -17.21 -3.41 23.40
C ASN A 165 -16.85 -4.55 24.37
N GLY A 166 -15.79 -4.36 25.13
CA GLY A 166 -15.37 -5.20 26.23
C GLY A 166 -16.27 -5.05 27.47
N PRO A 167 -15.98 -5.80 28.55
CA PRO A 167 -16.80 -5.81 29.77
C PRO A 167 -16.88 -4.46 30.49
N ASP A 168 -15.89 -3.59 30.29
CA ASP A 168 -15.81 -2.23 30.81
C ASP A 168 -16.56 -1.20 29.97
N GLY A 169 -17.22 -1.64 28.88
CA GLY A 169 -17.92 -0.79 27.93
C GLY A 169 -16.99 -0.08 26.94
N LEU A 170 -15.67 -0.30 27.02
CA LEU A 170 -14.70 0.26 26.09
C LEU A 170 -14.52 -0.66 24.87
N PRO A 171 -14.13 -0.15 23.70
CA PRO A 171 -13.90 -0.98 22.52
C PRO A 171 -12.81 -2.02 22.74
N ALA A 172 -13.08 -3.27 22.36
CA ALA A 172 -12.16 -4.39 22.59
C ALA A 172 -10.82 -4.23 21.86
N ASP A 173 -10.77 -3.41 20.80
CA ASP A 173 -9.59 -3.11 19.99
C ASP A 173 -8.92 -1.77 20.34
N GLY A 174 -9.35 -1.10 21.42
CA GLY A 174 -8.81 0.19 21.84
C GLY A 174 -9.17 1.39 20.94
N GLY A 175 -10.01 1.18 19.91
CA GLY A 175 -10.47 2.23 19.00
C GLY A 175 -11.68 3.02 19.50
N PRO A 176 -12.37 3.78 18.63
CA PRO A 176 -13.64 4.46 18.94
C PRO A 176 -14.78 3.48 19.24
N SER A 177 -15.85 3.91 19.93
CA SER A 177 -16.96 3.02 20.30
C SER A 177 -17.56 2.26 19.12
N ALA A 178 -18.01 1.03 19.35
CA ALA A 178 -18.70 0.24 18.32
C ALA A 178 -20.01 0.92 17.85
N GLU A 179 -20.57 1.84 18.63
CA GLU A 179 -21.74 2.63 18.23
C GLU A 179 -21.41 3.67 17.15
N VAL A 180 -20.25 4.34 17.26
CA VAL A 180 -19.82 5.35 16.28
C VAL A 180 -19.05 4.76 15.11
N MET A 181 -18.45 3.59 15.30
CA MET A 181 -17.67 2.87 14.30
C MET A 181 -17.99 1.36 14.39
N PRO A 182 -19.11 0.90 13.81
CA PRO A 182 -19.61 -0.47 13.98
C PRO A 182 -18.74 -1.55 13.32
N PHE A 183 -17.93 -1.19 12.32
CA PHE A 183 -17.11 -2.13 11.56
C PHE A 183 -15.61 -1.86 11.66
N GLY A 184 -15.16 -0.66 11.32
CA GLY A 184 -13.73 -0.35 11.34
C GLY A 184 -13.38 0.98 10.70
N LYS A 185 -12.09 1.19 10.48
CA LYS A 185 -11.54 2.35 9.76
C LYS A 185 -10.34 1.89 8.97
N PHE A 186 -10.20 2.37 7.74
CA PHE A 186 -9.00 2.13 6.95
C PHE A 186 -8.54 3.38 6.19
N LEU A 187 -7.23 3.43 5.94
CA LEU A 187 -6.60 4.30 4.95
C LEU A 187 -6.52 3.52 3.63
N LEU A 188 -6.85 4.17 2.52
CA LEU A 188 -6.68 3.67 1.17
C LEU A 188 -5.66 4.55 0.45
N ILE A 189 -4.66 3.94 -0.16
CA ILE A 189 -3.81 4.54 -1.18
C ILE A 189 -4.10 3.79 -2.49
N GLU A 190 -4.72 4.46 -3.44
CA GLU A 190 -5.12 3.90 -4.74
C GLU A 190 -4.28 4.49 -5.87
N THR A 191 -3.82 3.67 -6.83
CA THR A 191 -3.18 4.20 -8.04
C THR A 191 -4.22 4.79 -8.99
N THR A 192 -3.92 5.94 -9.58
CA THR A 192 -4.77 6.59 -10.59
C THR A 192 -4.14 6.60 -11.98
N ASN A 193 -2.81 6.44 -12.06
CA ASN A 193 -2.05 6.32 -13.30
C ASN A 193 -2.02 4.89 -13.88
N GLY A 194 -2.71 3.94 -13.24
CA GLY A 194 -2.74 2.54 -13.65
C GLY A 194 -1.44 1.76 -13.38
N SER A 195 -0.51 2.33 -12.61
CA SER A 195 0.67 1.60 -12.13
C SER A 195 0.31 0.56 -11.08
N HIS A 196 1.28 -0.30 -10.77
CA HIS A 196 1.13 -1.43 -9.87
C HIS A 196 1.83 -1.18 -8.54
N ILE A 197 1.17 -1.53 -7.44
CA ILE A 197 1.74 -1.42 -6.09
C ILE A 197 2.52 -2.70 -5.78
N GLY A 198 3.80 -2.55 -5.48
CA GLY A 198 4.69 -3.66 -5.16
C GLY A 198 5.76 -3.31 -4.14
N PRO A 199 6.60 -4.27 -3.73
CA PRO A 199 7.75 -4.00 -2.91
C PRO A 199 8.72 -3.07 -3.66
N PRO A 200 9.41 -2.17 -2.94
CA PRO A 200 10.44 -1.32 -3.51
C PRO A 200 11.47 -2.14 -4.29
N PRO A 201 11.85 -1.74 -5.53
CA PRO A 201 12.83 -2.47 -6.34
C PRO A 201 14.18 -2.71 -5.65
N ARG A 202 14.52 -1.89 -4.65
CA ARG A 202 15.75 -2.00 -3.86
C ARG A 202 15.77 -3.17 -2.86
N TYR A 203 14.61 -3.74 -2.57
CA TYR A 203 14.47 -4.90 -1.68
C TYR A 203 14.30 -6.21 -2.45
N VAL A 204 14.26 -6.17 -3.78
CA VAL A 204 14.01 -7.34 -4.62
C VAL A 204 15.17 -7.56 -5.59
N SER A 205 15.62 -8.81 -5.70
CA SER A 205 16.57 -9.24 -6.70
C SER A 205 15.99 -9.07 -8.10
N LYS A 206 16.63 -8.24 -8.93
CA LYS A 206 16.26 -8.06 -10.34
C LYS A 206 16.36 -9.34 -11.17
N ALA A 207 17.20 -10.28 -10.75
CA ALA A 207 17.47 -11.51 -11.49
C ALA A 207 16.49 -12.64 -11.16
N THR A 208 16.02 -12.72 -9.91
CA THR A 208 15.22 -13.85 -9.42
C THR A 208 13.82 -13.46 -8.97
N GLY A 209 13.55 -12.16 -8.78
CA GLY A 209 12.31 -11.67 -8.19
C GLY A 209 12.20 -11.94 -6.68
N GLN A 210 13.20 -12.55 -6.04
CA GLN A 210 13.21 -12.85 -4.61
C GLN A 210 13.52 -11.60 -3.78
N PHE A 211 12.98 -11.49 -2.57
CA PHE A 211 13.46 -10.50 -1.60
C PHE A 211 14.96 -10.70 -1.29
N LEU A 212 15.66 -9.59 -1.08
CA LEU A 212 17.05 -9.57 -0.65
C LEU A 212 17.11 -9.75 0.88
N GLU A 213 18.17 -10.37 1.40
CA GLU A 213 18.30 -10.66 2.85
C GLU A 213 18.34 -9.40 3.74
N HIS A 214 18.58 -8.21 3.17
CA HIS A 214 18.51 -6.93 3.89
C HIS A 214 17.13 -6.26 3.80
N ALA A 215 16.17 -6.87 3.09
CA ALA A 215 14.81 -6.35 3.02
C ALA A 215 14.17 -6.37 4.42
N PRO A 216 13.37 -5.35 4.77
CA PRO A 216 12.73 -5.27 6.08
C PRO A 216 11.53 -6.24 6.24
N TYR A 217 11.21 -7.02 5.22
CA TYR A 217 10.22 -8.09 5.25
C TYR A 217 10.52 -9.05 4.10
N CYS A 218 9.95 -10.25 4.13
CA CYS A 218 10.19 -11.31 3.16
C CYS A 218 8.89 -11.96 2.69
N GLU A 219 9.01 -12.94 1.78
CA GLU A 219 7.88 -13.67 1.22
C GLU A 219 7.01 -14.36 2.29
N ARG A 220 7.61 -14.72 3.44
CA ARG A 220 6.92 -15.45 4.52
C ARG A 220 5.95 -14.58 5.32
N ASP A 221 6.15 -13.28 5.27
CA ASP A 221 5.30 -12.30 5.96
C ASP A 221 4.05 -11.98 5.14
N LEU A 222 4.00 -12.45 3.87
CA LEU A 222 2.86 -12.26 2.98
C LEU A 222 1.83 -13.38 3.17
N ARG A 223 0.60 -12.99 3.52
CA ARG A 223 -0.56 -13.88 3.53
C ARG A 223 -1.25 -13.84 2.16
N ILE A 224 -1.25 -14.98 1.50
CA ILE A 224 -1.83 -15.19 0.16
C ILE A 224 -3.27 -15.73 0.26
N PRO A 225 -4.04 -15.73 -0.84
CA PRO A 225 -5.41 -16.25 -0.82
C PRO A 225 -5.46 -17.74 -0.41
N ASP A 226 -6.48 -18.09 0.37
CA ASP A 226 -6.75 -19.47 0.82
C ASP A 226 -8.24 -19.84 0.57
N TYR A 227 -8.66 -21.03 0.99
CA TYR A 227 -10.05 -21.48 0.92
C TYR A 227 -10.96 -20.68 1.88
N PRO A 228 -12.26 -20.52 1.54
CA PRO A 228 -12.90 -20.99 0.31
C PRO A 228 -12.45 -20.21 -0.94
N LEU A 229 -12.29 -20.93 -2.05
CA LEU A 229 -11.90 -20.38 -3.35
C LEU A 229 -13.10 -20.17 -4.29
N THR A 230 -14.05 -21.10 -4.29
CA THR A 230 -15.03 -21.24 -5.36
C THR A 230 -16.45 -21.23 -4.83
N TRP A 231 -17.34 -20.50 -5.53
CA TRP A 231 -18.77 -20.55 -5.34
C TRP A 231 -19.46 -20.92 -6.66
N ASP A 232 -20.11 -22.10 -6.71
CA ASP A 232 -20.92 -22.53 -7.85
C ASP A 232 -22.40 -22.29 -7.57
N VAL A 233 -22.82 -21.03 -7.66
CA VAL A 233 -24.19 -20.61 -7.37
C VAL A 233 -24.74 -19.82 -8.55
N ARG A 234 -25.93 -20.21 -9.04
CA ARG A 234 -26.71 -19.47 -10.04
C ARG A 234 -27.60 -18.43 -9.35
N GLY A 235 -27.80 -17.29 -9.99
CA GLY A 235 -28.60 -16.19 -9.47
C GLY A 235 -28.13 -14.86 -10.04
N GLU A 236 -28.80 -13.77 -9.70
CA GLU A 236 -28.36 -12.43 -10.11
C GLU A 236 -27.35 -11.87 -9.12
N PHE A 237 -26.14 -11.57 -9.60
CA PHE A 237 -25.05 -10.99 -8.82
C PHE A 237 -24.57 -9.70 -9.44
N GLU A 238 -24.60 -8.60 -8.67
CA GLU A 238 -24.04 -7.32 -9.08
C GLU A 238 -22.51 -7.31 -8.89
N VAL A 239 -21.78 -6.96 -9.95
CA VAL A 239 -20.37 -6.58 -9.92
C VAL A 239 -20.27 -5.09 -10.28
N ARG A 240 -19.82 -4.27 -9.33
CA ARG A 240 -19.52 -2.86 -9.52
C ARG A 240 -18.07 -2.67 -9.96
N ILE A 241 -17.86 -2.03 -11.10
CA ILE A 241 -16.56 -1.83 -11.72
C ILE A 241 -16.23 -0.34 -11.71
N LYS A 242 -15.19 0.06 -10.98
CA LYS A 242 -14.61 1.42 -11.09
C LYS A 242 -13.66 1.46 -12.28
N ALA A 243 -13.93 2.29 -13.28
CA ALA A 243 -13.02 2.55 -14.38
C ALA A 243 -13.33 3.90 -15.02
N ARG A 244 -12.30 4.62 -15.47
CA ARG A 244 -12.45 5.93 -16.15
C ARG A 244 -13.24 6.92 -15.28
N ASP A 245 -12.88 6.99 -14.00
CA ASP A 245 -13.49 7.87 -12.99
C ASP A 245 -15.01 7.72 -12.83
N ARG A 246 -15.50 6.49 -13.04
CA ARG A 246 -16.92 6.15 -12.92
C ARG A 246 -17.08 4.71 -12.44
N VAL A 247 -18.13 4.49 -11.66
CA VAL A 247 -18.59 3.15 -11.31
C VAL A 247 -19.67 2.71 -12.30
N HIS A 248 -19.53 1.48 -12.78
CA HIS A 248 -20.46 0.77 -13.64
C HIS A 248 -20.99 -0.46 -12.89
N SER A 249 -22.27 -0.77 -13.04
CA SER A 249 -22.88 -2.01 -12.55
C SER A 249 -22.96 -3.00 -13.70
N TYR A 250 -22.49 -4.22 -13.48
CA TYR A 250 -22.64 -5.37 -14.38
C TYR A 250 -23.37 -6.47 -13.62
N VAL A 251 -24.34 -7.12 -14.28
CA VAL A 251 -25.11 -8.23 -13.69
C VAL A 251 -24.64 -9.55 -14.26
N TYR A 252 -24.26 -10.46 -13.37
CA TYR A 252 -23.90 -11.84 -13.68
C TYR A 252 -25.05 -12.76 -13.26
N HIS A 253 -25.31 -13.81 -14.05
CA HIS A 253 -26.32 -14.84 -13.72
C HIS A 253 -25.74 -16.04 -12.96
N TYR A 254 -24.55 -15.86 -12.37
CA TYR A 254 -23.82 -16.78 -11.52
C TYR A 254 -22.89 -16.00 -10.58
N HIS A 255 -22.46 -16.63 -9.50
CA HIS A 255 -21.57 -16.00 -8.52
C HIS A 255 -20.24 -15.60 -9.19
N PRO A 256 -19.77 -14.35 -9.11
CA PRO A 256 -18.60 -13.89 -9.88
C PRO A 256 -17.26 -14.41 -9.34
N LEU A 257 -17.28 -15.12 -8.21
CA LEU A 257 -16.14 -15.81 -7.61
C LEU A 257 -16.21 -17.33 -7.90
N ASP A 258 -16.24 -17.72 -9.17
CA ASP A 258 -16.48 -19.11 -9.61
C ASP A 258 -15.22 -19.83 -10.12
N VAL A 259 -14.03 -19.31 -9.78
CA VAL A 259 -12.75 -19.91 -10.17
C VAL A 259 -12.53 -21.20 -9.39
N VAL A 260 -12.23 -22.32 -10.05
CA VAL A 260 -11.89 -23.61 -9.42
C VAL A 260 -10.41 -23.78 -9.13
N GLY A 261 -9.57 -22.99 -9.79
CA GLY A 261 -8.13 -22.99 -9.58
C GLY A 261 -7.42 -21.96 -10.43
N TRP A 262 -6.24 -21.56 -9.97
CA TRP A 262 -5.37 -20.62 -10.67
C TRP A 262 -3.88 -20.85 -10.33
N ASP A 263 -3.01 -20.35 -11.21
CA ASP A 263 -1.56 -20.25 -10.97
C ASP A 263 -1.01 -18.92 -11.50
N GLY A 264 -0.03 -18.33 -10.82
CA GLY A 264 0.60 -17.10 -11.32
C GLY A 264 1.27 -16.23 -10.26
N CYS A 265 1.58 -14.99 -10.67
CA CYS A 265 2.25 -13.97 -9.85
C CYS A 265 1.41 -12.68 -9.70
N TYR A 266 0.14 -12.71 -10.14
CA TYR A 266 -0.74 -11.55 -10.08
C TYR A 266 -2.00 -11.89 -9.29
N TYR A 267 -1.95 -11.60 -7.98
CA TYR A 267 -2.99 -11.96 -7.02
C TYR A 267 -2.97 -11.02 -5.79
N PRO A 268 -4.08 -10.88 -5.05
CA PRO A 268 -4.15 -10.05 -3.86
C PRO A 268 -3.42 -10.72 -2.69
N PHE A 269 -2.87 -9.91 -1.78
CA PHE A 269 -2.15 -10.41 -0.60
C PHE A 269 -2.36 -9.47 0.59
N ILE A 270 -2.06 -9.98 1.79
CA ILE A 270 -1.99 -9.20 3.01
C ILE A 270 -0.55 -9.20 3.54
N PHE A 271 -0.09 -8.05 4.03
CA PHE A 271 1.13 -7.89 4.82
C PHE A 271 0.77 -7.17 6.12
N ASN A 272 1.06 -7.76 7.28
CA ASN A 272 0.83 -7.06 8.55
C ASN A 272 2.05 -6.18 8.88
N ILE A 273 1.83 -4.93 9.27
CA ILE A 273 2.95 -4.02 9.50
C ILE A 273 3.78 -4.37 10.74
N ASP A 274 3.24 -5.14 11.69
CA ASP A 274 3.98 -5.60 12.85
C ASP A 274 5.05 -6.65 12.46
N ASP A 275 4.96 -7.26 11.26
CA ASP A 275 5.99 -8.15 10.71
C ASP A 275 7.16 -7.39 10.04
N PHE A 276 7.04 -6.07 9.84
CA PHE A 276 8.12 -5.26 9.27
C PHE A 276 9.27 -5.10 10.26
N ALA A 277 10.46 -5.58 9.90
CA ALA A 277 11.69 -5.46 10.64
C ALA A 277 12.37 -4.10 10.35
N PRO A 278 12.23 -3.08 11.22
CA PRO A 278 12.68 -1.73 10.89
C PRO A 278 14.20 -1.66 10.88
N ILE A 279 14.76 -1.12 9.80
CA ILE A 279 16.20 -0.91 9.67
C ILE A 279 16.60 0.27 10.56
N THR A 280 17.64 0.10 11.36
CA THR A 280 18.17 1.13 12.27
C THR A 280 19.68 1.27 12.06
N GLY A 281 20.24 2.42 12.42
CA GLY A 281 21.65 2.75 12.18
C GLY A 281 22.32 3.36 13.40
N LYS A 282 23.65 3.43 13.37
CA LYS A 282 24.42 4.20 14.36
C LYS A 282 24.00 5.67 14.33
N LEU A 283 23.66 6.18 13.14
CA LEU A 283 23.18 7.54 12.89
C LEU A 283 21.81 7.47 12.20
N HIS A 284 21.09 8.59 12.25
CA HIS A 284 19.76 8.74 11.67
C HIS A 284 19.74 8.34 10.19
N MET A 285 18.94 7.32 9.88
CA MET A 285 18.77 6.81 8.53
C MET A 285 17.65 7.57 7.80
N PRO A 286 17.82 7.95 6.52
CA PRO A 286 16.82 8.71 5.80
C PRO A 286 15.57 7.86 5.51
N PRO A 287 14.39 8.49 5.30
CA PRO A 287 13.10 7.81 5.13
C PRO A 287 13.04 6.64 4.14
N PRO A 288 13.85 6.56 3.06
CA PRO A 288 13.80 5.42 2.15
C PRO A 288 14.09 4.04 2.77
N ILE A 289 14.59 3.96 4.01
CA ILE A 289 14.68 2.69 4.75
C ILE A 289 13.34 2.21 5.36
N HIS A 290 12.33 3.08 5.36
CA HIS A 290 10.98 2.82 5.86
C HIS A 290 10.01 2.46 4.73
N GLN A 291 10.45 2.36 3.48
CA GLN A 291 9.57 2.01 2.36
C GLN A 291 8.93 0.62 2.58
N THR A 292 7.61 0.57 2.54
CA THR A 292 6.83 -0.67 2.55
C THR A 292 6.48 -1.08 1.13
N PHE A 293 5.94 -0.15 0.33
CA PHE A 293 5.58 -0.38 -1.07
C PHE A 293 6.00 0.80 -1.96
N GLU A 294 5.97 0.58 -3.27
CA GLU A 294 6.30 1.56 -4.31
C GLU A 294 5.41 1.30 -5.54
N ALA A 295 5.08 2.38 -6.25
CA ALA A 295 4.46 2.35 -7.56
C ALA A 295 5.02 3.49 -8.43
N HIS A 296 4.48 3.70 -9.64
CA HIS A 296 5.01 4.75 -10.51
C HIS A 296 4.75 6.14 -9.90
N ASN A 297 5.84 6.88 -9.65
CA ASN A 297 5.87 8.24 -9.09
C ASN A 297 5.39 8.41 -7.63
N PHE A 298 5.30 7.33 -6.85
CA PHE A 298 5.11 7.47 -5.41
C PHE A 298 5.61 6.26 -4.62
N VAL A 299 5.87 6.49 -3.33
CA VAL A 299 6.29 5.45 -2.38
C VAL A 299 5.37 5.45 -1.17
N ILE A 300 5.16 4.28 -0.58
CA ILE A 300 4.45 4.10 0.68
C ILE A 300 5.47 3.68 1.72
N CYS A 301 5.64 4.48 2.77
CA CYS A 301 6.55 4.21 3.88
C CYS A 301 5.77 3.90 5.16
N SER A 302 6.31 3.04 6.00
CA SER A 302 5.80 2.80 7.35
C SER A 302 6.87 3.09 8.38
N PHE A 303 6.60 4.07 9.23
CA PHE A 303 7.43 4.35 10.40
C PHE A 303 6.96 3.43 11.51
N CYS A 304 7.68 2.35 11.76
CA CYS A 304 7.32 1.36 12.77
C CYS A 304 8.06 1.57 14.11
N PRO A 305 7.52 1.01 15.22
CA PRO A 305 8.20 0.97 16.50
C PRO A 305 9.58 0.32 16.40
N ARG A 306 10.61 0.98 16.94
CA ARG A 306 12.01 0.53 16.77
C ARG A 306 12.96 1.14 17.79
N MET A 307 14.14 0.54 17.91
CA MET A 307 15.28 1.18 18.57
C MET A 307 15.74 2.40 17.78
N LEU A 308 16.12 3.46 18.49
CA LEU A 308 16.62 4.69 17.89
C LEU A 308 18.15 4.63 17.70
N ASP A 309 18.66 5.64 17.00
CA ASP A 309 20.07 5.73 16.62
C ASP A 309 21.01 5.62 17.83
N TRP A 310 22.06 4.81 17.77
CA TRP A 310 22.88 4.48 18.95
C TRP A 310 24.24 5.19 19.04
N HIS A 311 24.54 6.15 18.17
CA HIS A 311 25.66 7.06 18.41
C HIS A 311 25.43 7.84 19.71
N PRO A 312 26.45 8.03 20.58
CA PRO A 312 26.32 8.82 21.81
C PRO A 312 25.74 10.22 21.57
N ASP A 313 26.18 10.86 20.48
CA ASP A 313 25.75 12.20 20.08
C ASP A 313 24.68 12.22 18.96
N ALA A 314 23.98 11.11 18.70
CA ALA A 314 22.93 11.11 17.67
C ALA A 314 21.69 11.91 18.10
N ILE A 315 21.21 12.77 17.19
CA ILE A 315 19.87 13.35 17.25
C ILE A 315 18.85 12.26 16.93
N LYS A 316 17.86 12.05 17.82
CA LYS A 316 16.94 10.90 17.76
C LYS A 316 15.68 11.14 16.92
N VAL A 317 15.41 12.39 16.57
CA VAL A 317 14.30 12.81 15.72
C VAL A 317 14.84 13.24 14.34
N PRO A 318 13.99 13.24 13.29
CA PRO A 318 14.42 13.65 11.96
C PRO A 318 15.04 15.04 11.92
N TYR A 319 15.91 15.29 10.95
CA TYR A 319 16.43 16.63 10.70
C TYR A 319 15.35 17.55 10.10
N ASN A 320 15.54 18.87 10.26
CA ASN A 320 14.81 19.84 9.43
C ASN A 320 15.23 19.62 7.97
N HIS A 321 14.28 19.55 7.05
CA HIS A 321 14.55 19.37 5.63
C HIS A 321 13.53 20.02 4.73
N SER A 322 13.98 20.21 3.49
CA SER A 322 13.12 20.49 2.35
C SER A 322 13.25 19.33 1.38
N ASN A 323 12.16 18.66 1.10
CA ASN A 323 12.09 17.76 -0.04
C ASN A 323 11.63 18.59 -1.24
N LEU A 324 12.53 18.83 -2.20
CA LEU A 324 12.29 19.80 -3.27
C LEU A 324 11.43 19.22 -4.40
N ASP A 325 11.40 17.90 -4.51
CA ASP A 325 10.77 17.17 -5.62
C ASP A 325 9.71 16.17 -5.13
N SER A 326 9.31 16.23 -3.85
CA SER A 326 8.31 15.31 -3.31
C SER A 326 7.43 15.97 -2.25
N ASP A 327 6.13 15.80 -2.40
CA ASP A 327 5.17 16.06 -1.32
C ASP A 327 5.22 14.87 -0.36
N GLU A 328 5.08 15.14 0.94
CA GLU A 328 5.08 14.11 1.99
C GLU A 328 3.75 14.17 2.76
N VAL A 329 2.97 13.08 2.71
CA VAL A 329 1.72 12.98 3.47
C VAL A 329 1.76 11.83 4.44
N LEU A 330 1.76 12.15 5.74
CA LEU A 330 1.72 11.16 6.82
C LEU A 330 0.30 10.98 7.35
N TYR A 331 -0.07 9.75 7.63
CA TYR A 331 -1.21 9.31 8.41
C TYR A 331 -0.73 8.64 9.70
N TYR A 332 -1.19 9.18 10.83
CA TYR A 332 -0.74 8.77 12.16
C TYR A 332 -1.64 7.66 12.72
N VAL A 333 -1.04 6.52 13.06
CA VAL A 333 -1.78 5.30 13.43
C VAL A 333 -1.82 5.14 14.95
N GLU A 334 -0.69 4.97 15.61
CA GLU A 334 -0.63 4.78 17.06
C GLU A 334 0.71 5.22 17.67
N GLY A 335 0.75 5.30 18.99
CA GLY A 335 1.94 5.68 19.76
C GLY A 335 2.10 7.18 19.98
N ASN A 336 3.27 7.56 20.52
CA ASN A 336 3.64 8.95 20.80
C ASN A 336 4.61 9.48 19.73
N PHE A 337 4.21 10.53 19.02
CA PHE A 337 4.98 11.12 17.92
C PHE A 337 6.04 12.09 18.44
N GLY A 338 7.21 11.56 18.83
CA GLY A 338 8.25 12.31 19.55
C GLY A 338 8.78 13.57 18.84
N SER A 339 8.61 13.68 17.52
CA SER A 339 9.04 14.84 16.73
C SER A 339 8.00 15.97 16.65
N ARG A 340 6.72 15.71 16.95
CA ARG A 340 5.60 16.65 16.73
C ARG A 340 4.70 16.81 17.95
N LYS A 341 4.15 18.01 18.12
CA LYS A 341 3.18 18.36 19.17
C LYS A 341 1.81 18.58 18.54
N GLY A 342 0.74 18.12 19.20
CA GLY A 342 -0.65 18.33 18.74
C GLY A 342 -1.12 17.38 17.63
N ILE A 343 -0.32 16.37 17.29
CA ILE A 343 -0.71 15.27 16.41
C ILE A 343 -1.39 14.19 17.24
N GLU A 344 -2.52 13.71 16.74
CA GLU A 344 -3.34 12.65 17.36
C GLU A 344 -3.54 11.47 16.41
N VAL A 345 -3.94 10.33 16.97
CA VAL A 345 -4.33 9.13 16.20
C VAL A 345 -5.37 9.48 15.14
N GLY A 346 -5.12 9.10 13.89
CA GLY A 346 -5.94 9.46 12.75
C GLY A 346 -5.68 10.85 12.17
N SER A 347 -4.68 11.60 12.65
CA SER A 347 -4.24 12.81 11.96
C SER A 347 -3.66 12.45 10.59
N MET A 348 -3.88 13.32 9.60
CA MET A 348 -3.10 13.38 8.38
C MET A 348 -2.35 14.71 8.33
N THR A 349 -1.08 14.71 7.95
CA THR A 349 -0.35 15.94 7.70
C THR A 349 0.24 15.93 6.32
N ALA A 350 0.15 17.07 5.61
CA ALA A 350 0.74 17.24 4.30
C ALA A 350 1.83 18.32 4.35
N HIS A 351 2.99 17.97 3.79
CA HIS A 351 4.17 18.81 3.64
C HIS A 351 4.46 18.94 2.14
N PRO A 352 3.98 20.02 1.49
CA PRO A 352 4.23 20.24 0.07
C PRO A 352 5.72 20.40 -0.23
N GLN A 353 6.14 19.89 -1.38
CA GLN A 353 7.50 20.00 -1.88
C GLN A 353 7.96 21.46 -1.92
N GLY A 354 9.22 21.70 -1.57
CA GLY A 354 9.82 23.03 -1.50
C GLY A 354 9.54 23.82 -0.21
N ILE A 355 8.67 23.33 0.70
CA ILE A 355 8.49 23.92 2.03
C ILE A 355 9.35 23.19 3.07
N PRO A 356 10.23 23.90 3.81
CA PRO A 356 10.96 23.30 4.91
C PRO A 356 10.02 22.82 6.02
N HIS A 357 10.31 21.64 6.57
CA HIS A 357 9.62 21.10 7.72
C HIS A 357 10.57 20.22 8.56
N GLY A 358 10.15 19.82 9.75
CA GLY A 358 11.00 19.08 10.67
C GLY A 358 10.46 19.04 12.10
N PRO A 359 11.30 18.71 13.09
CA PRO A 359 10.86 18.62 14.48
C PRO A 359 10.26 19.94 15.00
N HIS A 360 9.23 19.84 15.85
CA HIS A 360 8.68 20.99 16.55
C HIS A 360 9.67 21.58 17.58
N PRO A 361 9.52 22.86 17.97
CA PRO A 361 10.39 23.51 18.96
C PRO A 361 10.59 22.67 20.25
N GLY A 362 11.86 22.45 20.61
CA GLY A 362 12.28 21.74 21.82
C GLY A 362 12.19 20.20 21.77
N THR A 363 11.69 19.59 20.69
CA THR A 363 11.58 18.12 20.63
C THR A 363 12.93 17.44 20.43
N ILE A 364 13.89 18.09 19.77
CA ILE A 364 15.27 17.59 19.62
C ILE A 364 15.88 17.33 21.00
N GLU A 365 15.97 18.35 21.86
CA GLU A 365 16.52 18.26 23.22
C GLU A 365 15.77 17.22 24.08
N ALA A 366 14.43 17.22 24.02
CA ALA A 366 13.61 16.27 24.76
C ALA A 366 13.85 14.82 24.34
N SER A 367 14.29 14.59 23.09
CA SER A 367 14.49 13.26 22.53
C SER A 367 15.89 12.69 22.71
N LEU A 368 16.90 13.48 23.12
CA LEU A 368 18.32 13.06 23.09
C LEU A 368 18.61 11.75 23.84
N LYS A 369 17.86 11.49 24.93
CA LYS A 369 18.00 10.28 25.76
C LYS A 369 17.10 9.12 25.33
N ALA A 370 16.24 9.31 24.34
CA ALA A 370 15.35 8.28 23.86
C ALA A 370 16.14 7.18 23.16
N THR A 371 15.89 5.93 23.53
CA THR A 371 16.50 4.74 22.91
C THR A 371 15.50 3.96 22.06
N TYR A 372 14.21 4.30 22.14
CA TYR A 372 13.13 3.58 21.50
C TYR A 372 12.00 4.55 21.13
N THR A 373 11.31 4.26 20.03
CA THR A 373 10.05 4.91 19.66
C THR A 373 8.95 3.87 19.48
N ALA A 374 7.75 4.21 19.94
CA ALA A 374 6.53 3.41 19.77
C ALA A 374 5.63 3.97 18.63
N GLU A 375 6.12 4.94 17.86
CA GLU A 375 5.38 5.56 16.77
C GLU A 375 5.09 4.55 15.65
N LEU A 376 3.81 4.51 15.25
CA LEU A 376 3.37 3.91 14.00
C LEU A 376 2.71 4.97 13.12
N ALA A 377 3.26 5.18 11.92
CA ALA A 377 2.69 6.07 10.91
C ALA A 377 2.87 5.51 9.51
N VAL A 378 1.90 5.78 8.63
CA VAL A 378 1.96 5.46 7.20
C VAL A 378 2.18 6.75 6.43
N MET A 379 3.12 6.77 5.51
CA MET A 379 3.42 7.93 4.69
C MET A 379 3.29 7.59 3.22
N CYS A 380 2.73 8.51 2.44
CA CYS A 380 2.76 8.47 0.99
C CYS A 380 3.53 9.69 0.49
N ASP A 381 4.67 9.44 -0.15
CA ASP A 381 5.48 10.48 -0.77
C ASP A 381 5.26 10.44 -2.27
N THR A 382 4.98 11.59 -2.89
CA THR A 382 4.66 11.69 -4.31
C THR A 382 5.51 12.72 -5.01
N PHE A 383 6.00 12.40 -6.21
CA PHE A 383 6.82 13.34 -7.00
C PHE A 383 5.99 14.37 -7.77
N ARG A 384 4.68 14.11 -7.96
CA ARG A 384 3.72 15.15 -8.33
C ARG A 384 3.13 15.78 -7.08
N PRO A 385 2.74 17.07 -7.11
CA PRO A 385 2.00 17.68 -6.01
C PRO A 385 0.78 16.85 -5.63
N LEU A 386 0.53 16.64 -4.35
CA LEU A 386 -0.65 15.93 -3.84
C LEU A 386 -1.67 16.97 -3.36
N LEU A 387 -2.73 17.14 -4.15
CA LEU A 387 -3.63 18.27 -4.03
C LEU A 387 -4.77 17.97 -3.03
N PRO A 388 -5.16 18.93 -2.17
CA PRO A 388 -6.23 18.71 -1.21
C PRO A 388 -7.62 18.71 -1.88
N THR A 389 -8.57 18.03 -1.27
CA THR A 389 -9.99 18.10 -1.61
C THR A 389 -10.75 19.03 -0.65
N LYS A 390 -12.01 19.33 -0.96
CA LYS A 390 -12.91 20.04 -0.02
C LYS A 390 -13.04 19.32 1.33
N ALA A 391 -13.00 17.98 1.33
CA ALA A 391 -13.06 17.19 2.55
C ALA A 391 -11.82 17.41 3.43
N ALA A 392 -10.63 17.52 2.83
CA ALA A 392 -9.42 17.89 3.55
C ALA A 392 -9.51 19.29 4.16
N LEU A 393 -9.96 20.29 3.39
CA LEU A 393 -10.09 21.65 3.92
C LEU A 393 -11.08 21.73 5.09
N ALA A 394 -12.17 20.97 5.05
CA ALA A 394 -13.18 20.96 6.10
C ALA A 394 -12.66 20.43 7.46
N MET A 395 -11.56 19.66 7.45
CA MET A 395 -10.97 19.05 8.65
C MET A 395 -9.57 19.57 8.95
N ASP A 396 -9.09 20.58 8.22
CA ASP A 396 -7.75 21.12 8.36
C ASP A 396 -7.64 22.14 9.51
N ASP A 397 -6.59 22.02 10.32
CA ASP A 397 -6.22 23.01 11.32
C ASP A 397 -5.40 24.12 10.67
N SER A 398 -6.06 25.24 10.35
CA SER A 398 -5.43 26.42 9.75
C SER A 398 -4.23 26.98 10.51
N ARG A 399 -4.09 26.66 11.82
CA ARG A 399 -2.97 27.12 12.66
C ARG A 399 -1.74 26.23 12.56
N TYR A 400 -1.82 25.10 11.85
CA TYR A 400 -0.72 24.14 11.77
C TYR A 400 0.62 24.74 11.31
N PRO A 401 0.69 25.63 10.29
CA PRO A 401 1.96 26.28 9.95
C PRO A 401 2.60 27.07 11.10
N ALA A 402 1.78 27.59 12.02
CA ALA A 402 2.24 28.32 13.19
C ALA A 402 2.71 27.40 14.33
N SER A 403 2.59 26.07 14.23
CA SER A 403 3.02 25.13 15.29
C SER A 403 4.53 25.12 15.51
N TRP A 404 5.32 25.63 14.57
CA TRP A 404 6.76 25.85 14.70
C TRP A 404 7.13 27.19 15.33
N GLN A 405 6.16 28.04 15.68
CA GLN A 405 6.43 29.25 16.45
C GLN A 405 6.85 28.90 17.89
N GLY A 406 7.81 29.65 18.43
CA GLY A 406 8.31 29.49 19.80
C GLY A 406 9.83 29.35 19.86
N GLU A 407 10.33 29.10 21.07
CA GLU A 407 11.76 28.94 21.32
C GLU A 407 12.23 27.53 20.91
N HIS A 408 13.01 27.46 19.83
CA HIS A 408 13.62 26.21 19.33
C HIS A 408 14.82 25.76 20.18
N PHE A 409 15.47 26.71 20.84
CA PHE A 409 16.70 26.53 21.58
C PHE A 409 16.47 26.96 23.03
N PRO A 410 16.16 26.02 23.94
CA PRO A 410 15.82 26.34 25.32
C PRO A 410 16.90 27.22 25.97
N GLY A 411 16.51 28.39 26.47
CA GLY A 411 17.40 29.31 27.16
C GLY A 411 18.12 30.34 26.27
N LEU A 412 17.86 30.36 24.96
CA LEU A 412 18.39 31.39 24.06
C LEU A 412 17.74 32.76 24.34
N THR A 413 16.43 32.79 24.55
CA THR A 413 15.68 34.02 24.86
C THR A 413 15.88 34.49 26.30
N SER A 414 16.22 33.59 27.23
CA SER A 414 16.62 33.95 28.60
C SER A 414 18.10 34.37 28.72
N GLY A 415 18.87 34.33 27.62
CA GLY A 415 20.30 34.64 27.62
C GLY A 415 21.19 33.58 28.28
N GLN A 416 20.65 32.41 28.59
CA GLN A 416 21.35 31.30 29.23
C GLN A 416 22.09 30.40 28.23
N MET A 417 21.89 30.60 26.92
CA MET A 417 22.54 29.84 25.86
C MET A 417 23.57 30.69 25.11
N HIS A 418 24.84 30.29 25.14
CA HIS A 418 25.90 30.89 24.33
C HIS A 418 25.95 30.22 22.94
N LEU A 419 25.65 30.97 21.88
CA LEU A 419 25.93 30.54 20.52
C LEU A 419 27.45 30.62 20.30
N ASN A 420 28.14 29.49 20.36
CA ASN A 420 29.53 29.40 19.96
C ASN A 420 29.64 29.66 18.44
N GLY A 421 29.97 30.89 18.04
CA GLY A 421 30.40 31.15 16.67
C GLY A 421 30.12 32.52 16.05
N VAL A 422 29.28 33.37 16.64
CA VAL A 422 29.21 34.79 16.24
C VAL A 422 29.19 35.63 17.51
N GLY A 423 30.38 35.95 17.99
CA GLY A 423 30.58 36.92 19.06
C GLY A 423 30.14 38.31 18.60
N GLY A 424 28.85 38.61 18.71
CA GLY A 424 28.34 39.97 18.76
C GLY A 424 27.87 40.24 20.17
N HIS A 425 28.72 40.88 20.97
CA HIS A 425 28.31 41.43 22.26
C HIS A 425 27.08 42.32 22.07
N LEU A 426 25.91 41.88 22.52
CA LEU A 426 24.81 42.78 22.86
C LEU A 426 25.15 43.43 24.20
N ALA A 427 26.02 44.44 24.14
CA ALA A 427 26.24 45.35 25.25
C ALA A 427 25.13 46.42 25.22
N ASN A 428 24.27 46.38 26.22
CA ASN A 428 23.40 47.49 26.59
C ASN A 428 24.23 48.77 26.80
N GLY A 429 23.82 49.90 26.22
CA GLY A 429 24.29 51.23 26.66
C GLY A 429 24.34 52.33 25.61
N HIS A 430 23.21 53.01 25.41
CA HIS A 430 23.08 54.46 25.15
C HIS A 430 23.65 55.12 23.85
N PRO A 431 23.11 56.31 23.48
CA PRO A 431 22.79 56.65 22.10
C PRO A 431 24.00 57.21 21.33
N ARG A 432 24.10 56.89 20.03
CA ARG A 432 25.09 57.51 19.15
C ARG A 432 24.47 58.60 18.28
N THR A 433 24.94 59.80 18.55
CA THR A 433 24.99 60.95 17.65
C THR A 433 25.85 60.66 16.42
N SER A 434 25.48 61.35 15.33
CA SER A 434 26.16 61.59 14.04
C SER A 434 27.69 61.43 13.97
N ALA A 435 28.18 60.80 12.89
CA ALA A 435 29.03 61.42 11.86
C ALA A 435 29.58 60.37 10.87
N GLU A 436 29.55 60.72 9.59
CA GLU A 436 30.17 60.04 8.44
C GLU A 436 31.70 59.92 8.56
N LYS A 437 32.31 58.91 7.90
CA LYS A 437 33.27 59.09 6.80
C LYS A 437 33.89 57.78 6.29
N ASP A 438 33.89 57.67 4.95
CA ASP A 438 34.92 57.17 4.04
C ASP A 438 35.41 55.69 4.11
N LEU A 439 35.01 54.91 3.09
CA LEU A 439 35.73 53.72 2.60
C LEU A 439 35.96 53.86 1.07
N PRO A 440 37.19 53.63 0.55
CA PRO A 440 37.46 53.66 -0.89
C PRO A 440 37.29 52.28 -1.57
N PRO A 441 37.21 52.21 -2.92
CA PRO A 441 36.69 51.06 -3.65
C PRO A 441 37.75 50.04 -4.14
N ALA A 442 37.20 48.91 -4.58
CA ALA A 442 37.73 47.67 -5.16
C ALA A 442 39.07 47.67 -5.93
N ILE A 443 39.77 46.53 -5.85
CA ILE A 443 40.70 46.04 -6.89
C ILE A 443 40.31 44.62 -7.31
N THR A 444 40.13 44.49 -8.63
CA THR A 444 39.97 43.28 -9.43
C THR A 444 41.34 42.67 -9.80
N SER A 445 41.45 41.34 -9.89
CA SER A 445 42.11 40.66 -11.03
C SER A 445 42.01 39.12 -10.98
N SER A 446 41.35 38.61 -12.02
CA SER A 446 41.68 37.45 -12.87
C SER A 446 42.72 36.40 -12.44
N GLY A 447 42.34 35.13 -12.54
CA GLY A 447 43.29 34.03 -12.73
C GLY A 447 42.68 32.61 -12.63
N THR A 448 42.26 32.04 -13.76
CA THR A 448 42.08 30.59 -14.00
C THR A 448 42.60 30.29 -15.41
N PRO A 449 42.92 29.04 -15.83
CA PRO A 449 42.85 27.75 -15.12
C PRO A 449 44.12 26.90 -15.25
N SER A 450 44.26 25.82 -14.46
CA SER A 450 45.15 24.71 -14.85
C SER A 450 44.64 23.35 -14.40
N ASN A 451 44.61 22.48 -15.40
CA ASN A 451 44.16 21.10 -15.52
C ASN A 451 45.05 20.05 -14.82
N VAL A 452 44.44 18.87 -14.57
CA VAL A 452 45.01 17.49 -14.65
C VAL A 452 45.91 16.99 -13.52
N TRP A 453 45.47 15.95 -12.79
CA TRP A 453 46.23 14.68 -12.62
C TRP A 453 45.40 13.49 -12.05
N ALA A 454 45.22 12.47 -12.88
CA ALA A 454 45.40 11.02 -12.61
C ALA A 454 46.24 10.50 -13.81
N PRO A 455 46.92 9.32 -13.85
CA PRO A 455 46.83 8.07 -13.05
C PRO A 455 48.23 7.56 -12.57
N GLU A 456 48.42 6.38 -11.95
CA GLU A 456 48.76 5.11 -12.63
C GLU A 456 48.95 3.91 -11.66
N THR A 457 48.92 2.73 -12.28
CA THR A 457 48.82 1.36 -11.77
C THR A 457 50.15 0.58 -11.67
N SER A 458 50.19 -0.40 -10.73
CA SER A 458 50.85 -1.75 -10.81
C SER A 458 52.40 -1.87 -10.77
N PRO A 459 53.03 -2.98 -10.29
CA PRO A 459 52.67 -4.39 -10.59
C PRO A 459 52.86 -5.51 -9.50
N VAL A 460 52.09 -6.59 -9.73
CA VAL A 460 52.37 -8.06 -9.68
C VAL A 460 53.40 -8.67 -8.71
N ALA A 461 52.97 -9.70 -7.95
CA ALA A 461 53.74 -10.93 -7.70
C ALA A 461 52.83 -12.15 -7.42
N GLU A 462 53.23 -13.31 -7.95
CA GLU A 462 52.54 -14.59 -8.08
C GLU A 462 52.50 -15.45 -6.79
N GLY A 463 51.61 -16.46 -6.73
CA GLY A 463 51.75 -17.51 -5.70
C GLY A 463 50.64 -18.56 -5.52
N LYS A 464 50.45 -19.44 -6.51
CA LYS A 464 50.06 -20.88 -6.43
C LYS A 464 48.70 -21.32 -5.83
N SER A 465 47.98 -22.05 -6.69
CA SER A 465 46.75 -22.80 -6.43
C SER A 465 46.99 -24.13 -5.71
N SER A 466 45.99 -24.60 -4.95
CA SER A 466 45.68 -26.03 -4.86
C SER A 466 44.15 -26.23 -4.81
N ARG A 467 43.65 -27.03 -5.76
CA ARG A 467 42.25 -27.46 -5.89
C ARG A 467 42.10 -28.83 -5.21
N THR A 468 41.06 -29.00 -4.41
CA THR A 468 40.50 -30.31 -4.07
C THR A 468 38.98 -30.25 -4.19
N LYS A 469 38.44 -31.08 -5.10
CA LYS A 469 37.00 -31.35 -5.27
C LYS A 469 36.50 -32.24 -4.12
N PRO A 470 35.20 -32.20 -3.82
CA PRO A 470 34.49 -33.45 -3.55
C PRO A 470 33.38 -33.75 -4.56
N LYS A 471 33.14 -35.05 -4.70
CA LYS A 471 32.30 -35.74 -5.68
C LYS A 471 30.81 -35.61 -5.38
N ALA A 472 30.04 -35.66 -6.47
CA ALA A 472 28.61 -35.91 -6.50
C ALA A 472 28.24 -37.27 -5.88
N VAL A 473 27.11 -37.30 -5.18
CA VAL A 473 26.39 -38.52 -4.78
C VAL A 473 24.94 -38.38 -5.24
N ALA A 474 24.53 -39.25 -6.15
CA ALA A 474 23.15 -39.43 -6.57
C ALA A 474 22.40 -40.34 -5.57
N PRO A 475 21.11 -40.12 -5.28
CA PRO A 475 20.28 -41.14 -4.66
C PRO A 475 19.71 -42.08 -5.73
N LYS A 476 19.88 -43.37 -5.45
CA LYS A 476 19.33 -44.50 -6.21
C LYS A 476 17.80 -44.53 -6.10
N THR A 477 17.21 -44.87 -7.24
CA THR A 477 15.88 -45.44 -7.40
C THR A 477 15.69 -46.68 -6.54
N THR A 478 14.54 -46.80 -5.87
CA THR A 478 13.97 -48.09 -5.49
C THR A 478 12.50 -48.13 -5.92
N ALA A 479 12.24 -48.96 -6.92
CA ALA A 479 10.92 -49.47 -7.21
C ALA A 479 10.75 -50.80 -6.46
N ARG A 480 9.63 -51.00 -5.76
CA ARG A 480 9.09 -52.32 -5.45
C ARG A 480 7.56 -52.29 -5.39
N ASN A 481 6.98 -52.92 -6.41
CA ASN A 481 5.95 -53.96 -6.37
C ASN A 481 4.60 -53.69 -5.67
N ALA A 482 3.60 -53.55 -6.54
CA ALA A 482 2.51 -54.51 -6.77
C ALA A 482 1.62 -54.94 -5.58
N ALA A 483 0.37 -54.46 -5.64
CA ALA A 483 -0.80 -55.28 -5.33
C ALA A 483 -2.01 -54.83 -6.19
N LYS A 484 -2.54 -55.77 -6.97
CA LYS A 484 -3.87 -55.84 -7.61
C LYS A 484 -4.34 -57.29 -7.35
N PRO A 485 -5.60 -57.69 -7.61
CA PRO A 485 -6.86 -56.95 -7.60
C PRO A 485 -8.01 -57.74 -6.93
N GLY A 486 -9.15 -57.09 -6.71
CA GLY A 486 -10.43 -57.78 -6.49
C GLY A 486 -11.52 -56.73 -6.28
N GLY A 487 -12.68 -56.75 -6.94
CA GLY A 487 -13.24 -57.63 -7.94
C GLY A 487 -14.75 -57.40 -7.97
N LYS A 488 -15.32 -57.28 -9.18
CA LYS A 488 -16.75 -57.50 -9.54
C LYS A 488 -17.76 -56.51 -8.92
N SER A 489 -18.88 -56.14 -9.53
CA SER A 489 -19.46 -56.32 -10.86
C SER A 489 -20.79 -55.55 -10.87
N SER A 490 -21.25 -55.17 -12.08
CA SER A 490 -22.64 -55.09 -12.54
C SER A 490 -23.12 -53.71 -13.03
N LYS A 491 -23.31 -53.68 -14.34
CA LYS A 491 -24.24 -52.91 -15.18
C LYS A 491 -25.09 -53.99 -15.91
N PRO A 492 -26.09 -53.68 -16.75
CA PRO A 492 -26.95 -52.50 -16.89
C PRO A 492 -28.45 -52.86 -17.15
N ALA A 493 -29.35 -51.86 -17.13
CA ALA A 493 -30.63 -51.81 -17.89
C ALA A 493 -31.32 -50.48 -17.49
N SER A 494 -32.07 -49.74 -18.32
CA SER A 494 -32.67 -49.98 -19.62
C SER A 494 -33.00 -48.64 -20.31
N ARG A 495 -33.19 -48.77 -21.63
CA ARG A 495 -33.63 -47.80 -22.64
C ARG A 495 -35.15 -47.56 -22.51
N ALA A 496 -35.64 -46.33 -22.70
CA ALA A 496 -36.89 -46.04 -23.43
C ALA A 496 -37.14 -44.53 -23.65
N LYS A 497 -37.08 -44.12 -24.92
CA LYS A 497 -37.95 -43.13 -25.58
C LYS A 497 -38.53 -43.91 -26.79
N PRO A 498 -39.76 -43.67 -27.29
CA PRO A 498 -40.04 -42.41 -28.00
C PRO A 498 -41.53 -41.95 -28.05
N ALA A 499 -41.71 -40.80 -28.73
CA ALA A 499 -42.82 -40.43 -29.64
C ALA A 499 -43.84 -39.35 -29.21
N ALA A 500 -43.71 -38.20 -29.90
CA ALA A 500 -44.66 -37.65 -30.87
C ALA A 500 -45.74 -36.60 -30.49
N LYS A 501 -45.57 -35.43 -31.15
CA LYS A 501 -46.52 -34.64 -31.97
C LYS A 501 -47.65 -33.81 -31.31
N SER A 502 -47.57 -32.50 -31.50
CA SER A 502 -48.51 -31.59 -32.21
C SER A 502 -48.29 -30.15 -31.68
N GLY A 503 -48.41 -29.04 -32.39
CA GLY A 503 -48.76 -28.71 -33.77
C GLY A 503 -48.55 -27.20 -34.00
N ARG A 504 -48.40 -26.85 -35.28
CA ARG A 504 -48.45 -25.52 -35.93
C ARG A 504 -49.14 -24.37 -35.16
N LYS A 505 -48.56 -23.16 -35.28
CA LYS A 505 -49.11 -22.01 -36.04
C LYS A 505 -48.03 -20.94 -36.20
N GLY A 506 -47.98 -20.32 -37.37
CA GLY A 506 -46.97 -19.33 -37.74
C GLY A 506 -47.51 -17.92 -37.93
N SER A 507 -46.60 -17.08 -38.43
CA SER A 507 -46.70 -15.72 -38.99
C SER A 507 -46.74 -14.53 -38.03
N PRO A 508 -46.34 -13.31 -38.47
CA PRO A 508 -45.20 -12.98 -39.35
C PRO A 508 -44.37 -11.78 -38.85
N ARG A 509 -43.26 -11.53 -39.55
CA ARG A 509 -42.46 -10.29 -39.56
C ARG A 509 -43.32 -9.02 -39.78
N ALA A 510 -42.95 -7.91 -39.15
CA ALA A 510 -42.92 -6.58 -39.78
C ALA A 510 -42.02 -5.58 -39.02
N ARG A 511 -41.15 -4.92 -39.80
CA ARG A 511 -40.37 -3.69 -39.60
C ARG A 511 -39.13 -3.73 -38.70
#